data_AF-A0A950R4Z7-F1
#
_entry.id   AF-A0A950R4Z7-F1
#
_cell.length_a   1.000
_cell.length_b   1.000
_cell.length_c   1.000
_cell.angle_alpha   90.00
_cell.angle_beta   90.00
_cell.angle_gamma   90.00
#
_symmetry.space_group_name_H-M   'P 1'
#
loop_
_entity.id
_entity.type
_entity.pdbx_description
1 polymer ?
#
loop_
_entity_poly.entity_id
_entity_poly.type
_entity_poly.pdbx_seq_one_letter_code
_entity_poly.pdbx_strand_id
1 'polypeptide(L)'
;MCRSTLTAILIAAIAVLAHAQVFSSGSTGSDGPLNITTQGTVLFDPQSFTPPLNSKGDNVYDFTTVTIARGVTVKLSSKNLRGPIFWLVQGPVQIDGAIDLNGDDSPKYANGDVPRTATLAGAGGHGGGIGAQNNNIAKQGYGPGGGEPGQGGKFTGNKLLVPLVGGSGGGGSSVASGGGAGGALLIASSTSITINGTISANGGNQGDPGFAVTGGSGGAIRLIAPLITGSGAVLTANGGAANGGISSGQDGKIRLEAFDNELRGTTNGTPLSIGKPFKLFLPPDPPPSVRVVSVGGITVQANTGSSLELPKTNITASDPVAIILEARYVRPGTVLKLHFISESGKDQTVASTALVGTFQLSHATAPAAIEGGLTHLAIEASWQPEPQSSVERNSGAQHLAKAQVARTTSTIRLK
;
A
#
# COMPACT_ATOMS: atom_id res chain seq x y z
N MET A 1 71.42 32.96 -38.81
CA MET A 1 70.30 33.93 -38.85
C MET A 1 69.07 33.15 -39.32
N CYS A 2 68.36 32.46 -38.43
CA CYS A 2 67.26 32.95 -37.57
C CYS A 2 66.07 33.51 -38.37
N ARG A 3 64.97 32.72 -38.38
CA ARG A 3 63.53 33.06 -38.51
C ARG A 3 62.78 31.75 -38.87
N SER A 4 62.26 30.95 -37.94
CA SER A 4 61.13 31.15 -37.01
C SER A 4 59.84 31.62 -37.68
N THR A 5 58.94 30.68 -37.97
CA THR A 5 57.47 30.92 -37.95
C THR A 5 56.69 29.64 -37.63
N LEU A 6 56.15 29.65 -36.40
CA LEU A 6 54.88 29.14 -35.88
C LEU A 6 54.34 27.77 -36.34
N THR A 7 54.33 26.83 -35.39
CA THR A 7 53.27 25.82 -35.27
C THR A 7 52.71 25.91 -33.85
N ALA A 8 51.57 26.59 -33.69
CA ALA A 8 50.80 26.60 -32.46
C ALA A 8 49.66 25.59 -32.59
N ILE A 9 49.84 24.38 -32.06
CA ILE A 9 48.76 23.40 -31.89
C ILE A 9 47.99 23.80 -30.63
N LEU A 10 46.84 24.44 -30.81
CA LEU A 10 45.88 24.72 -29.75
C LEU A 10 45.16 23.41 -29.39
N ILE A 11 45.63 22.71 -28.35
CA ILE A 11 44.86 21.62 -27.74
C ILE A 11 43.73 22.27 -26.94
N ALA A 12 42.55 22.38 -27.55
CA ALA A 12 41.33 22.71 -26.83
C ALA A 12 40.99 21.55 -25.90
N ALA A 13 41.33 21.68 -24.62
CA ALA A 13 40.79 20.82 -23.58
C ALA A 13 39.27 21.07 -23.50
N ILE A 14 38.50 20.25 -24.21
CA ILE A 14 37.07 20.11 -23.95
C ILE A 14 36.98 19.45 -22.57
N ALA A 15 36.90 20.28 -21.54
CA ALA A 15 36.36 19.85 -20.26
C ALA A 15 34.92 19.43 -20.55
N VAL A 16 34.71 18.13 -20.73
CA VAL A 16 33.38 17.56 -20.62
C VAL A 16 32.94 17.90 -19.20
N LEU A 17 32.09 18.90 -19.06
CA LEU A 17 31.29 19.09 -17.86
C LEU A 17 30.47 17.81 -17.72
N ALA A 18 31.04 16.84 -17.00
CA ALA A 18 30.30 15.73 -16.46
C ALA A 18 29.24 16.38 -15.55
N HIS A 19 28.05 16.55 -16.09
CA HIS A 19 26.90 16.86 -15.28
C HIS A 19 26.77 15.65 -14.36
N ALA A 20 27.22 15.77 -13.11
CA ALA A 20 26.87 14.81 -12.08
C ALA A 20 25.38 14.57 -12.23
N GLN A 21 24.96 13.33 -12.43
CA GLN A 21 23.54 13.05 -12.57
C GLN A 21 22.90 13.42 -11.23
N VAL A 22 22.24 14.57 -11.17
CA VAL A 22 21.60 15.04 -9.93
C VAL A 22 20.22 14.41 -9.90
N PHE A 23 20.04 13.45 -8.99
CA PHE A 23 18.72 13.00 -8.62
C PHE A 23 18.19 13.90 -7.50
N SER A 24 16.95 14.33 -7.60
CA SER A 24 16.22 14.99 -6.52
C SER A 24 15.00 14.15 -6.18
N SER A 25 14.78 13.92 -4.88
CA SER A 25 13.57 13.26 -4.38
C SER A 25 12.31 14.10 -4.60
N GLY A 26 12.46 15.41 -4.82
CA GLY A 26 11.35 16.36 -4.84
C GLY A 26 10.80 16.72 -3.45
N SER A 27 11.43 16.26 -2.37
CA SER A 27 10.99 16.54 -1.00
C SER A 27 11.00 18.03 -0.67
N THR A 28 9.90 18.52 -0.13
CA THR A 28 9.79 19.92 0.36
C THR A 28 10.37 20.10 1.77
N GLY A 29 10.58 19.01 2.52
CA GLY A 29 11.05 19.04 3.90
C GLY A 29 9.99 19.46 4.93
N SER A 30 8.72 19.59 4.54
CA SER A 30 7.64 20.08 5.41
C SER A 30 7.36 19.19 6.62
N ASP A 31 7.71 17.90 6.56
CA ASP A 31 7.56 16.94 7.66
C ASP A 31 8.78 16.90 8.61
N GLY A 32 9.78 17.76 8.38
CA GLY A 32 10.97 17.82 9.24
C GLY A 32 11.79 16.52 9.21
N PRO A 33 12.65 16.27 10.22
CA PRO A 33 13.39 15.02 10.31
C PRO A 33 12.54 13.91 10.96
N LEU A 34 12.53 12.71 10.36
CA LEU A 34 12.01 11.51 11.01
C LEU A 34 13.14 10.84 11.79
N ASN A 35 13.20 11.04 13.11
CA ASN A 35 14.25 10.49 13.96
C ASN A 35 13.66 9.59 15.05
N ILE A 36 13.72 8.27 14.86
CA ILE A 36 13.18 7.28 15.79
C ILE A 36 14.35 6.48 16.37
N THR A 37 14.67 6.76 17.63
CA THR A 37 15.86 6.21 18.31
C THR A 37 15.55 5.39 19.56
N THR A 38 14.35 5.55 20.13
CA THR A 38 13.92 4.79 21.30
C THR A 38 13.64 3.35 20.92
N GLN A 39 14.35 2.42 21.54
CA GLN A 39 14.25 0.98 21.26
C GLN A 39 12.83 0.44 21.47
N GLY A 40 12.48 -0.58 20.68
CA GLY A 40 11.18 -1.23 20.69
C GLY A 40 10.42 -1.04 19.39
N THR A 41 9.15 -1.45 19.39
CA THR A 41 8.27 -1.35 18.23
C THR A 41 7.43 -0.08 18.30
N VAL A 42 7.55 0.76 17.27
CA VAL A 42 6.73 1.95 17.07
C VAL A 42 5.72 1.65 15.97
N LEU A 43 4.44 1.63 16.31
CA LEU A 43 3.38 1.66 15.30
C LEU A 43 3.38 3.07 14.69
N PHE A 44 3.66 3.16 13.39
CA PHE A 44 3.70 4.45 12.71
C PHE A 44 2.29 5.01 12.56
N ASP A 45 2.01 6.06 13.31
CA ASP A 45 0.80 6.87 13.21
C ASP A 45 1.22 8.32 12.94
N PRO A 46 1.00 8.85 11.72
CA PRO A 46 1.43 10.21 11.37
C PRO A 46 0.90 11.28 12.35
N GLN A 47 -0.28 11.05 12.91
CA GLN A 47 -0.94 12.01 13.81
C GLN A 47 -0.39 12.00 15.24
N SER A 48 0.37 10.96 15.64
CA SER A 48 0.97 10.89 16.97
C SER A 48 2.30 11.66 17.09
N PHE A 49 2.85 12.13 15.97
CA PHE A 49 4.08 12.94 15.97
C PHE A 49 3.79 14.39 16.33
N THR A 50 4.80 15.12 16.80
CA THR A 50 4.70 16.54 17.14
C THR A 50 5.82 17.33 16.42
N PRO A 51 5.48 18.16 15.42
CA PRO A 51 4.16 18.31 14.80
C PRO A 51 3.69 17.02 14.09
N PRO A 52 2.37 16.86 13.83
CA PRO A 52 1.85 15.76 13.03
C PRO A 52 2.52 15.69 11.65
N LEU A 53 2.85 14.48 11.20
CA LEU A 53 3.44 14.26 9.89
C LEU A 53 2.35 14.15 8.81
N ASN A 54 2.69 14.50 7.58
CA ASN A 54 1.84 14.38 6.39
C ASN A 54 0.47 15.04 6.60
N SER A 55 0.48 16.36 6.79
CA SER A 55 -0.74 17.16 6.94
C SER A 55 -1.67 17.08 5.72
N LYS A 56 -1.17 16.64 4.56
CA LYS A 56 -1.94 16.43 3.32
C LYS A 56 -2.77 15.15 3.37
N GLY A 57 -2.33 14.13 4.10
CA GLY A 57 -3.01 12.84 4.21
C GLY A 57 -2.94 11.98 2.94
N ASP A 58 -1.97 12.20 2.06
CA ASP A 58 -1.84 11.55 0.74
C ASP A 58 -0.87 10.35 0.72
N ASN A 59 -0.23 10.07 1.86
CA ASN A 59 0.84 9.09 2.07
C ASN A 59 2.17 9.43 1.38
N VAL A 60 2.34 10.69 0.97
CA VAL A 60 3.59 11.27 0.50
C VAL A 60 4.16 12.14 1.61
N TYR A 61 5.27 11.69 2.18
CA TYR A 61 5.95 12.34 3.29
C TYR A 61 7.18 13.09 2.77
N ASP A 62 7.33 14.34 3.20
CA ASP A 62 8.33 15.30 2.77
C ASP A 62 9.36 15.53 3.90
N PHE A 63 10.29 14.60 4.08
CA PHE A 63 11.29 14.66 5.15
C PHE A 63 12.57 15.42 4.77
N THR A 64 13.20 16.03 5.78
CA THR A 64 14.57 16.56 5.64
C THR A 64 15.60 15.45 5.75
N THR A 65 15.46 14.55 6.73
CA THR A 65 16.31 13.37 6.96
C THR A 65 15.47 12.25 7.57
N VAL A 66 15.97 11.01 7.48
CA VAL A 66 15.34 9.85 8.15
C VAL A 66 16.41 9.06 8.90
N THR A 67 16.16 8.75 10.17
CA THR A 67 17.02 7.89 11.00
C THR A 67 16.17 6.92 11.81
N ILE A 68 16.34 5.63 11.55
CA ILE A 68 15.75 4.53 12.35
C ILE A 68 16.89 3.80 13.05
N ALA A 69 17.05 4.02 14.35
CA ALA A 69 18.18 3.49 15.10
C ALA A 69 18.10 1.97 15.30
N ARG A 70 19.24 1.37 15.64
CA ARG A 70 19.33 -0.05 16.00
C ARG A 70 18.43 -0.38 17.19
N GLY A 71 17.73 -1.52 17.14
CA GLY A 71 16.79 -1.94 18.17
C GLY A 71 15.40 -1.30 18.06
N VAL A 72 15.17 -0.46 17.04
CA VAL A 72 13.85 0.08 16.69
C VAL A 72 13.20 -0.77 15.60
N THR A 73 11.90 -1.02 15.71
CA THR A 73 11.06 -1.51 14.61
C THR A 73 9.94 -0.52 14.33
N VAL A 74 9.91 0.08 13.15
CA VAL A 74 8.80 0.93 12.69
C VAL A 74 7.79 0.07 11.95
N LYS A 75 6.63 -0.20 12.55
CA LYS A 75 5.55 -0.97 11.92
C LYS A 75 4.61 -0.06 11.14
N LEU A 76 4.54 -0.26 9.82
CA LEU A 76 3.63 0.42 8.89
C LEU A 76 2.49 -0.56 8.52
N SER A 77 1.35 -0.44 9.18
CA SER A 77 0.20 -1.33 9.01
C SER A 77 -0.97 -0.66 8.31
N SER A 78 -1.74 -1.44 7.55
CA SER A 78 -3.03 -1.02 6.96
C SER A 78 -4.07 -0.59 7.99
N LYS A 79 -3.82 -0.86 9.28
CA LYS A 79 -4.61 -0.32 10.40
C LYS A 79 -4.64 1.20 10.39
N ASN A 80 -3.48 1.83 10.20
CA ASN A 80 -3.33 3.29 10.22
C ASN A 80 -3.11 3.86 8.82
N LEU A 81 -2.60 3.05 7.88
CA LEU A 81 -2.08 3.51 6.60
C LEU A 81 -2.69 2.75 5.43
N ARG A 82 -3.72 3.32 4.80
CA ARG A 82 -4.57 2.61 3.82
C ARG A 82 -3.98 2.53 2.41
N GLY A 83 -2.84 3.17 2.13
CA GLY A 83 -2.22 3.23 0.80
C GLY A 83 -0.71 3.01 0.82
N PRO A 84 -0.08 2.86 -0.36
CA PRO A 84 1.38 2.79 -0.48
C PRO A 84 2.05 4.03 0.13
N ILE A 85 3.20 3.83 0.76
CA ILE A 85 3.94 4.88 1.47
C ILE A 85 5.08 5.41 0.61
N PHE A 86 5.19 6.73 0.52
CA PHE A 86 6.25 7.44 -0.20
C PHE A 86 7.00 8.34 0.77
N TRP A 87 8.27 8.04 1.05
CA TRP A 87 9.16 8.90 1.82
C TRP A 87 10.10 9.64 0.88
N LEU A 88 9.88 10.93 0.71
CA LEU A 88 10.74 11.83 -0.05
C LEU A 88 11.67 12.53 0.94
N VAL A 89 12.97 12.43 0.72
CA VAL A 89 13.98 12.88 1.69
C VAL A 89 14.99 13.80 1.01
N GLN A 90 15.22 14.98 1.60
CA GLN A 90 16.22 15.93 1.08
C GLN A 90 17.64 15.43 1.33
N GLY A 91 17.91 14.99 2.56
CA GLY A 91 19.21 14.53 3.04
C GLY A 91 19.28 13.01 3.19
N PRO A 92 20.24 12.52 4.00
CA PRO A 92 20.52 11.10 4.12
C PRO A 92 19.37 10.35 4.82
N VAL A 93 19.23 9.09 4.43
CA VAL A 93 18.38 8.10 5.10
C VAL A 93 19.27 7.03 5.73
N GLN A 94 19.13 6.84 7.04
CA GLN A 94 19.85 5.82 7.80
C GLN A 94 18.86 4.83 8.45
N ILE A 95 18.96 3.55 8.12
CA ILE A 95 18.12 2.48 8.68
C ILE A 95 19.01 1.41 9.31
N ASP A 96 19.28 1.55 10.60
CA ASP A 96 20.00 0.57 11.42
C ASP A 96 19.06 -0.40 12.15
N GLY A 97 17.80 0.02 12.35
CA GLY A 97 16.71 -0.80 12.88
C GLY A 97 15.92 -1.53 11.79
N ALA A 98 14.63 -1.71 12.02
CA ALA A 98 13.72 -2.36 11.09
C ALA A 98 12.58 -1.43 10.65
N ILE A 99 12.19 -1.53 9.39
CA ILE A 99 10.90 -1.07 8.89
C ILE A 99 10.08 -2.32 8.53
N ASP A 100 8.94 -2.48 9.19
CA ASP A 100 8.06 -3.65 9.07
C ASP A 100 6.74 -3.24 8.40
N LEU A 101 6.54 -3.70 7.17
CA LEU A 101 5.31 -3.61 6.39
C LEU A 101 4.73 -5.01 6.14
N ASN A 102 4.96 -5.97 7.03
CA ASN A 102 4.43 -7.31 6.85
C ASN A 102 2.91 -7.33 7.00
N GLY A 103 2.27 -8.21 6.22
CA GLY A 103 0.88 -8.59 6.46
C GLY A 103 0.78 -9.45 7.71
N ASP A 104 -0.35 -9.38 8.41
CA ASP A 104 -0.59 -10.23 9.57
C ASP A 104 -0.84 -11.67 9.11
N ASP A 105 -0.30 -12.63 9.85
CA ASP A 105 -0.60 -14.05 9.69
C ASP A 105 -2.11 -14.31 9.89
N SER A 106 -2.63 -15.39 9.30
CA SER A 106 -3.98 -15.85 9.63
C SER A 106 -4.10 -16.06 11.15
N PRO A 107 -5.23 -15.68 11.77
CA PRO A 107 -5.46 -15.98 13.18
C PRO A 107 -5.45 -17.49 13.43
N LYS A 108 -5.03 -17.91 14.61
CA LYS A 108 -5.23 -19.29 15.10
C LYS A 108 -6.65 -19.40 15.64
N TYR A 109 -7.41 -20.40 15.21
CA TYR A 109 -8.80 -20.58 15.64
C TYR A 109 -8.90 -21.76 16.60
N ALA A 110 -9.28 -21.49 17.85
CA ALA A 110 -9.69 -22.53 18.79
C ALA A 110 -11.21 -22.67 18.72
N ASN A 111 -11.71 -23.91 18.60
CA ASN A 111 -13.13 -24.28 18.77
C ASN A 111 -14.15 -23.75 17.74
N GLY A 112 -13.76 -23.43 16.51
CA GLY A 112 -14.69 -23.22 15.40
C GLY A 112 -15.36 -21.84 15.32
N ASP A 113 -15.08 -20.93 16.25
CA ASP A 113 -15.46 -19.52 16.16
C ASP A 113 -14.44 -18.78 15.29
N VAL A 114 -14.81 -18.54 14.03
CA VAL A 114 -13.99 -17.84 13.04
C VAL A 114 -14.42 -16.37 13.00
N PRO A 115 -13.68 -15.41 13.61
CA PRO A 115 -13.91 -14.00 13.37
C PRO A 115 -14.07 -13.71 11.87
N ARG A 116 -15.24 -13.17 11.47
CA ARG A 116 -15.55 -12.85 10.07
C ARG A 116 -14.90 -11.55 9.63
N THR A 117 -13.60 -11.44 9.90
CA THR A 117 -12.78 -10.27 9.61
C THR A 117 -11.59 -10.66 8.76
N ALA A 118 -11.26 -9.78 7.81
CA ALA A 118 -10.02 -9.87 7.05
C ALA A 118 -8.80 -9.70 7.96
N THR A 119 -7.72 -10.43 7.69
CA THR A 119 -6.41 -10.13 8.27
C THR A 119 -5.92 -8.78 7.78
N LEU A 120 -5.21 -8.05 8.65
CA LEU A 120 -4.64 -6.76 8.27
C LEU A 120 -3.41 -6.96 7.37
N ALA A 121 -3.17 -5.99 6.50
CA ALA A 121 -2.02 -5.97 5.62
C ALA A 121 -0.94 -5.01 6.14
N GLY A 122 0.23 -5.05 5.50
CA GLY A 122 1.15 -3.91 5.54
C GLY A 122 0.55 -2.67 4.87
N ALA A 123 1.08 -1.49 5.16
CA ALA A 123 0.62 -0.25 4.54
C ALA A 123 0.65 -0.34 3.00
N GLY A 124 -0.49 -0.10 2.34
CA GLY A 124 -0.64 -0.22 0.89
C GLY A 124 -0.81 -1.64 0.34
N GLY A 125 -0.76 -2.66 1.19
CA GLY A 125 -1.15 -4.04 0.88
C GLY A 125 -2.65 -4.29 1.09
N HIS A 126 -3.09 -5.51 0.78
CA HIS A 126 -4.48 -5.91 0.90
C HIS A 126 -4.68 -7.03 1.92
N GLY A 127 -5.80 -6.97 2.66
CA GLY A 127 -6.12 -7.97 3.68
C GLY A 127 -6.41 -9.35 3.08
N GLY A 128 -6.31 -10.38 3.90
CA GLY A 128 -6.68 -11.74 3.52
C GLY A 128 -8.20 -11.95 3.41
N GLY A 129 -8.57 -13.05 2.79
CA GLY A 129 -9.94 -13.49 2.60
C GLY A 129 -10.53 -14.00 3.90
N ILE A 130 -11.84 -14.13 3.93
CA ILE A 130 -12.58 -14.45 5.16
C ILE A 130 -12.96 -15.93 5.16
N GLY A 131 -12.81 -16.59 6.29
CA GLY A 131 -13.21 -17.99 6.45
C GLY A 131 -14.72 -18.21 6.30
N ALA A 132 -15.11 -19.44 5.99
CA ALA A 132 -16.52 -19.84 6.02
C ALA A 132 -17.02 -19.88 7.46
N GLN A 133 -18.28 -19.48 7.67
CA GLN A 133 -18.97 -19.63 8.95
C GLN A 133 -20.48 -19.64 8.71
N ASN A 134 -21.20 -20.51 9.41
CA ASN A 134 -22.65 -20.70 9.24
C ASN A 134 -22.98 -20.99 7.76
N ASN A 135 -23.89 -20.21 7.16
CA ASN A 135 -24.29 -20.34 5.75
C ASN A 135 -23.39 -19.54 4.78
N ASN A 136 -22.34 -18.87 5.28
CA ASN A 136 -21.46 -18.07 4.45
C ASN A 136 -20.24 -18.90 4.01
N ILE A 137 -20.06 -19.00 2.69
CA ILE A 137 -18.86 -19.60 2.09
C ILE A 137 -17.62 -18.73 2.33
N ALA A 138 -16.46 -19.36 2.28
CA ALA A 138 -15.17 -18.68 2.30
C ALA A 138 -15.06 -17.65 1.18
N LYS A 139 -14.37 -16.54 1.45
CA LYS A 139 -14.19 -15.44 0.50
C LYS A 139 -12.76 -15.39 -0.01
N GLN A 140 -12.61 -14.94 -1.25
CA GLN A 140 -11.31 -14.59 -1.82
C GLN A 140 -10.60 -13.51 -0.98
N GLY A 141 -9.27 -13.49 -1.06
CA GLY A 141 -8.45 -12.42 -0.52
C GLY A 141 -8.69 -11.09 -1.21
N TYR A 142 -8.38 -10.00 -0.53
CA TYR A 142 -8.52 -8.67 -1.14
C TYR A 142 -7.33 -8.37 -2.06
N GLY A 143 -7.58 -7.49 -3.03
CA GLY A 143 -6.56 -6.97 -3.94
C GLY A 143 -6.69 -7.53 -5.36
N PRO A 144 -5.98 -6.93 -6.33
CA PRO A 144 -6.10 -7.26 -7.76
C PRO A 144 -5.61 -8.68 -8.11
N GLY A 145 -4.87 -9.33 -7.22
CA GLY A 145 -4.48 -10.73 -7.32
C GLY A 145 -4.90 -11.53 -6.08
N GLY A 146 -6.00 -11.16 -5.43
CA GLY A 146 -6.51 -11.87 -4.26
C GLY A 146 -6.65 -13.36 -4.51
N GLY A 147 -6.22 -14.18 -3.56
CA GLY A 147 -6.35 -15.63 -3.68
C GLY A 147 -7.80 -16.05 -3.58
N GLU A 148 -8.28 -16.89 -4.50
CA GLU A 148 -9.56 -17.61 -4.32
C GLU A 148 -9.53 -18.46 -3.04
N PRO A 149 -10.68 -18.90 -2.49
CA PRO A 149 -10.68 -19.79 -1.35
C PRO A 149 -9.72 -20.98 -1.52
N GLY A 150 -8.79 -21.15 -0.57
CA GLY A 150 -7.73 -22.16 -0.62
C GLY A 150 -6.55 -21.84 -1.56
N GLN A 151 -6.47 -20.64 -2.12
CA GLN A 151 -5.31 -20.16 -2.90
C GLN A 151 -4.60 -18.96 -2.25
N GLY A 152 -3.27 -18.93 -2.35
CA GLY A 152 -2.44 -17.81 -1.92
C GLY A 152 -2.61 -16.57 -2.79
N GLY A 153 -2.33 -15.40 -2.21
CA GLY A 153 -2.40 -14.13 -2.91
C GLY A 153 -1.31 -13.99 -3.98
N LYS A 154 -1.59 -13.25 -5.04
CA LYS A 154 -0.66 -12.93 -6.13
C LYS A 154 -0.20 -11.48 -6.10
N PHE A 155 1.08 -11.27 -6.39
CA PHE A 155 1.65 -9.94 -6.57
C PHE A 155 1.44 -9.46 -8.01
N THR A 156 0.90 -8.25 -8.19
CA THR A 156 0.52 -7.72 -9.52
C THR A 156 1.41 -6.56 -9.98
N GLY A 157 2.44 -6.21 -9.20
CA GLY A 157 3.43 -5.19 -9.55
C GLY A 157 4.37 -5.63 -10.67
N ASN A 158 4.89 -4.68 -11.44
CA ASN A 158 5.85 -4.95 -12.50
C ASN A 158 7.31 -4.74 -12.02
N LYS A 159 8.28 -5.02 -12.89
CA LYS A 159 9.72 -4.84 -12.60
C LYS A 159 10.12 -3.40 -12.26
N LEU A 160 9.35 -2.41 -12.70
CA LEU A 160 9.61 -1.00 -12.39
C LEU A 160 9.00 -0.58 -11.06
N LEU A 161 8.08 -1.37 -10.49
CA LEU A 161 7.22 -0.95 -9.38
C LEU A 161 6.50 0.38 -9.69
N VAL A 162 5.99 0.49 -10.92
CA VAL A 162 5.23 1.65 -11.40
C VAL A 162 3.85 1.21 -11.92
N PRO A 163 2.73 1.68 -11.33
CA PRO A 163 2.68 2.40 -10.06
C PRO A 163 3.16 1.50 -8.91
N LEU A 164 3.49 2.12 -7.79
CA LEU A 164 3.84 1.39 -6.57
C LEU A 164 2.56 0.71 -6.03
N VAL A 165 2.59 -0.61 -5.87
CA VAL A 165 1.45 -1.41 -5.41
C VAL A 165 1.92 -2.41 -4.36
N GLY A 166 1.13 -2.61 -3.30
CA GLY A 166 1.36 -3.65 -2.31
C GLY A 166 0.90 -5.02 -2.80
N GLY A 167 1.02 -6.01 -1.92
CA GLY A 167 0.59 -7.38 -2.20
C GLY A 167 -0.93 -7.56 -2.15
N SER A 168 -1.39 -8.74 -2.58
CA SER A 168 -2.78 -9.20 -2.45
C SER A 168 -2.91 -10.26 -1.36
N GLY A 169 -4.03 -10.28 -0.64
CA GLY A 169 -4.24 -11.23 0.44
C GLY A 169 -4.50 -12.66 -0.05
N GLY A 170 -4.21 -13.64 0.80
CA GLY A 170 -4.56 -15.05 0.56
C GLY A 170 -6.06 -15.28 0.72
N GLY A 171 -6.63 -16.28 0.06
CA GLY A 171 -8.03 -16.67 0.21
C GLY A 171 -8.34 -17.29 1.57
N GLY A 172 -9.58 -17.09 2.04
CA GLY A 172 -10.09 -17.81 3.20
C GLY A 172 -10.27 -19.30 2.92
N SER A 173 -10.62 -20.04 3.97
CA SER A 173 -10.90 -21.47 3.91
C SER A 173 -12.19 -21.81 4.67
N SER A 174 -12.53 -23.09 4.77
CA SER A 174 -13.69 -23.55 5.52
C SER A 174 -13.68 -23.17 7.01
N VAL A 175 -12.52 -22.80 7.57
CA VAL A 175 -12.34 -22.61 9.02
C VAL A 175 -11.49 -21.40 9.38
N ALA A 176 -11.02 -20.61 8.41
CA ALA A 176 -10.05 -19.57 8.69
C ALA A 176 -9.92 -18.51 7.59
N SER A 177 -9.58 -17.30 8.00
CA SER A 177 -9.15 -16.23 7.09
C SER A 177 -7.77 -16.50 6.48
N GLY A 178 -7.52 -16.01 5.27
CA GLY A 178 -6.20 -16.04 4.63
C GLY A 178 -5.24 -15.00 5.21
N GLY A 179 -3.95 -15.14 4.95
CA GLY A 179 -2.92 -14.20 5.39
C GLY A 179 -3.02 -12.84 4.71
N GLY A 180 -2.71 -11.77 5.46
CA GLY A 180 -2.67 -10.41 4.94
C GLY A 180 -1.47 -10.21 4.02
N ALA A 181 -1.56 -9.29 3.07
CA ALA A 181 -0.44 -9.07 2.14
C ALA A 181 0.61 -8.11 2.69
N GLY A 182 1.83 -8.21 2.15
CA GLY A 182 2.88 -7.24 2.39
C GLY A 182 2.55 -5.86 1.84
N GLY A 183 3.04 -4.82 2.51
CA GLY A 183 2.84 -3.42 2.14
C GLY A 183 3.70 -2.94 0.97
N ALA A 184 3.62 -1.64 0.68
CA ALA A 184 4.39 -1.01 -0.37
C ALA A 184 5.07 0.27 0.14
N LEU A 185 6.38 0.34 -0.04
CA LEU A 185 7.22 1.45 0.40
C LEU A 185 8.11 1.93 -0.75
N LEU A 186 8.09 3.25 -0.98
CA LEU A 186 9.09 3.97 -1.74
C LEU A 186 9.86 4.90 -0.81
N ILE A 187 11.20 4.81 -0.84
CA ILE A 187 12.08 5.80 -0.23
C ILE A 187 12.91 6.44 -1.33
N ALA A 188 12.83 7.76 -1.47
CA ALA A 188 13.63 8.55 -2.40
C ALA A 188 14.45 9.57 -1.62
N SER A 189 15.78 9.51 -1.70
CA SER A 189 16.68 10.51 -1.11
C SER A 189 17.42 11.27 -2.20
N SER A 190 17.54 12.60 -2.07
CA SER A 190 18.38 13.40 -2.95
C SER A 190 19.88 13.20 -2.70
N THR A 191 20.28 12.41 -1.70
CA THR A 191 21.69 12.21 -1.32
C THR A 191 22.06 10.73 -1.21
N SER A 192 21.58 10.03 -0.19
CA SER A 192 21.92 8.63 0.06
C SER A 192 20.88 7.87 0.86
N ILE A 193 20.86 6.55 0.68
CA ILE A 193 20.17 5.60 1.54
C ILE A 193 21.18 4.58 2.06
N THR A 194 21.33 4.50 3.38
CA THR A 194 22.17 3.51 4.07
C THR A 194 21.29 2.55 4.86
N ILE A 195 21.47 1.25 4.65
CA ILE A 195 20.69 0.21 5.33
C ILE A 195 21.62 -0.80 5.99
N ASN A 196 21.61 -0.83 7.32
CA ASN A 196 22.34 -1.83 8.11
C ASN A 196 21.38 -2.80 8.83
N GLY A 197 20.08 -2.50 8.82
CA GLY A 197 19.04 -3.34 9.40
C GLY A 197 18.11 -3.96 8.35
N THR A 198 16.81 -3.96 8.64
CA THR A 198 15.81 -4.71 7.85
C THR A 198 14.74 -3.79 7.26
N ILE A 199 14.33 -4.06 6.02
CA ILE A 199 13.05 -3.57 5.48
C ILE A 199 12.27 -4.80 5.00
N SER A 200 11.10 -5.02 5.58
CA SER A 200 10.29 -6.21 5.33
C SER A 200 8.89 -5.82 4.86
N ALA A 201 8.43 -6.42 3.78
CA ALA A 201 7.10 -6.29 3.20
C ALA A 201 6.59 -7.68 2.80
N ASN A 202 6.76 -8.66 3.68
CA ASN A 202 6.33 -10.04 3.47
C ASN A 202 4.81 -10.17 3.61
N GLY A 203 4.25 -11.16 2.93
CA GLY A 203 2.89 -11.60 3.21
C GLY A 203 2.80 -12.37 4.53
N GLY A 204 1.66 -12.26 5.18
CA GLY A 204 1.31 -13.04 6.36
C GLY A 204 1.13 -14.52 5.99
N ASN A 205 1.60 -15.37 6.87
CA ASN A 205 1.58 -16.82 6.75
C ASN A 205 0.26 -17.42 7.20
N GLN A 206 0.16 -18.72 6.98
CA GLN A 206 -0.76 -19.60 7.68
C GLN A 206 -0.56 -19.56 9.20
N GLY A 207 -1.66 -19.33 9.93
CA GLY A 207 -1.69 -19.30 11.39
C GLY A 207 -1.67 -20.68 12.04
N ASP A 208 -2.32 -21.67 11.44
CA ASP A 208 -2.52 -22.99 12.02
C ASP A 208 -2.23 -24.11 11.01
N PRO A 209 -1.15 -24.91 11.18
CA PRO A 209 -0.71 -25.94 10.23
C PRO A 209 -1.71 -27.09 10.01
N GLY A 210 -2.73 -27.24 10.87
CA GLY A 210 -3.72 -28.31 10.77
C GLY A 210 -4.81 -28.09 9.71
N PHE A 211 -4.89 -26.90 9.11
CA PHE A 211 -5.96 -26.52 8.18
C PHE A 211 -5.42 -26.00 6.86
N ALA A 212 -6.18 -26.12 5.78
CA ALA A 212 -5.81 -25.53 4.50
C ALA A 212 -6.04 -24.00 4.54
N VAL A 213 -5.07 -23.23 5.06
CA VAL A 213 -5.10 -21.75 5.05
C VAL A 213 -3.93 -21.13 4.29
N THR A 214 -4.19 -20.05 3.58
CA THR A 214 -3.28 -19.56 2.53
C THR A 214 -2.50 -18.34 2.99
N GLY A 215 -1.33 -18.14 2.40
CA GLY A 215 -0.51 -16.95 2.66
C GLY A 215 -0.89 -15.76 1.78
N GLY A 216 -0.72 -14.56 2.32
CA GLY A 216 -0.75 -13.33 1.54
C GLY A 216 0.48 -13.20 0.64
N SER A 217 0.38 -12.48 -0.48
CA SER A 217 1.55 -12.21 -1.30
C SER A 217 2.50 -11.24 -0.61
N GLY A 218 3.78 -11.28 -0.98
CA GLY A 218 4.73 -10.22 -0.66
C GLY A 218 4.35 -8.89 -1.31
N GLY A 219 4.96 -7.82 -0.83
CA GLY A 219 4.72 -6.45 -1.22
C GLY A 219 5.81 -5.82 -2.09
N ALA A 220 6.03 -4.52 -1.95
CA ALA A 220 6.94 -3.76 -2.79
C ALA A 220 7.89 -2.88 -1.98
N ILE A 221 9.19 -2.96 -2.27
CA ILE A 221 10.20 -2.07 -1.69
C ILE A 221 10.93 -1.40 -2.86
N ARG A 222 10.82 -0.08 -2.99
CA ARG A 222 11.48 0.70 -4.04
C ARG A 222 12.36 1.78 -3.43
N LEU A 223 13.67 1.68 -3.62
CA LEU A 223 14.64 2.60 -3.05
C LEU A 223 15.34 3.37 -4.16
N ILE A 224 15.37 4.70 -4.05
CA ILE A 224 15.96 5.59 -5.07
C ILE A 224 16.87 6.60 -4.39
N ALA A 225 18.15 6.65 -4.76
CA ALA A 225 19.08 7.68 -4.30
C ALA A 225 20.32 7.75 -5.20
N PRO A 226 21.12 8.84 -5.18
CA PRO A 226 22.42 8.84 -5.83
C PRO A 226 23.32 7.68 -5.37
N LEU A 227 23.38 7.44 -4.06
CA LEU A 227 24.11 6.35 -3.42
C LEU A 227 23.17 5.48 -2.58
N ILE A 228 23.19 4.17 -2.82
CA ILE A 228 22.59 3.18 -1.90
C ILE A 228 23.71 2.30 -1.34
N THR A 229 23.85 2.26 -0.02
CA THR A 229 24.94 1.55 0.67
C THR A 229 24.45 0.90 1.97
N GLY A 230 25.36 0.28 2.71
CA GLY A 230 25.11 -0.35 4.00
C GLY A 230 25.59 -1.79 4.06
N SER A 231 25.79 -2.29 5.27
CA SER A 231 26.33 -3.63 5.54
C SER A 231 25.36 -4.42 6.40
N GLY A 232 25.04 -5.65 5.97
CA GLY A 232 24.11 -6.52 6.70
C GLY A 232 22.64 -6.21 6.42
N ALA A 233 22.35 -5.47 5.36
CA ALA A 233 20.97 -5.17 4.97
C ALA A 233 20.16 -6.45 4.70
N VAL A 234 18.94 -6.51 5.22
CA VAL A 234 17.96 -7.57 4.90
C VAL A 234 16.74 -6.91 4.29
N LEU A 235 16.54 -7.10 2.98
CA LEU A 235 15.36 -6.61 2.28
C LEU A 235 14.48 -7.79 1.92
N THR A 236 13.22 -7.81 2.34
CA THR A 236 12.35 -8.98 2.08
C THR A 236 10.95 -8.54 1.66
N ALA A 237 10.42 -9.20 0.65
CA ALA A 237 9.02 -9.12 0.26
C ALA A 237 8.56 -10.50 -0.23
N ASN A 238 8.79 -11.52 0.58
CA ASN A 238 8.40 -12.90 0.27
C ASN A 238 6.89 -13.09 0.50
N GLY A 239 6.30 -14.02 -0.24
CA GLY A 239 4.95 -14.48 0.02
C GLY A 239 4.86 -15.24 1.35
N GLY A 240 3.70 -15.16 2.00
CA GLY A 240 3.42 -15.92 3.21
C GLY A 240 3.34 -17.42 2.90
N ALA A 241 3.90 -18.23 3.78
CA ALA A 241 3.89 -19.68 3.67
C ALA A 241 2.48 -20.25 3.89
N ALA A 242 2.17 -21.30 3.12
CA ALA A 242 1.02 -22.18 3.34
C ALA A 242 1.49 -23.63 3.50
N ASN A 243 0.71 -24.43 4.23
CA ASN A 243 0.88 -25.85 4.53
C ASN A 243 -0.39 -26.62 4.12
N GLY A 244 -0.31 -27.96 4.04
CA GLY A 244 -1.49 -28.80 3.82
C GLY A 244 -1.98 -28.90 2.36
N GLY A 245 -1.10 -28.68 1.37
CA GLY A 245 -1.40 -28.93 -0.06
C GLY A 245 -2.04 -27.76 -0.82
N ILE A 246 -2.02 -26.56 -0.24
CA ILE A 246 -2.52 -25.31 -0.84
C ILE A 246 -1.39 -24.34 -1.18
N SER A 247 -1.69 -23.30 -1.94
CA SER A 247 -0.66 -22.38 -2.47
C SER A 247 -0.25 -21.32 -1.45
N SER A 248 1.07 -21.18 -1.27
CA SER A 248 1.68 -20.02 -0.62
C SER A 248 1.40 -18.75 -1.39
N GLY A 249 1.52 -17.60 -0.72
CA GLY A 249 1.51 -16.31 -1.40
C GLY A 249 2.68 -16.20 -2.38
N GLN A 250 2.47 -15.45 -3.45
CA GLN A 250 3.55 -15.12 -4.38
C GLN A 250 4.51 -14.10 -3.77
N ASP A 251 5.80 -14.21 -4.06
CA ASP A 251 6.76 -13.17 -3.71
C ASP A 251 6.42 -11.84 -4.41
N GLY A 252 6.65 -10.78 -3.66
CA GLY A 252 6.64 -9.40 -4.10
C GLY A 252 7.89 -9.03 -4.88
N LYS A 253 8.31 -7.76 -4.78
CA LYS A 253 9.47 -7.28 -5.51
C LYS A 253 10.22 -6.15 -4.82
N ILE A 254 11.54 -6.20 -4.96
CA ILE A 254 12.44 -5.14 -4.55
C ILE A 254 13.01 -4.46 -5.81
N ARG A 255 13.11 -3.13 -5.77
CA ARG A 255 13.77 -2.34 -6.80
C ARG A 255 14.74 -1.33 -6.16
N LEU A 256 15.98 -1.36 -6.62
CA LEU A 256 17.02 -0.41 -6.22
C LEU A 256 17.40 0.47 -7.41
N GLU A 257 17.39 1.78 -7.22
CA GLU A 257 17.72 2.76 -8.25
C GLU A 257 18.80 3.70 -7.75
N ALA A 258 20.02 3.56 -8.26
CA ALA A 258 21.15 4.39 -7.83
C ALA A 258 22.15 4.68 -8.93
N PHE A 259 22.90 5.78 -8.79
CA PHE A 259 24.09 5.99 -9.61
C PHE A 259 25.18 5.05 -9.13
N ASP A 260 25.39 4.99 -7.81
CA ASP A 260 26.29 4.07 -7.14
C ASP A 260 25.51 3.18 -6.18
N ASN A 261 25.51 1.87 -6.44
CA ASN A 261 24.87 0.88 -5.56
C ASN A 261 25.95 0.00 -4.93
N GLU A 262 26.25 0.29 -3.67
CA GLU A 262 27.25 -0.40 -2.84
C GLU A 262 26.61 -1.24 -1.72
N LEU A 263 25.29 -1.43 -1.76
CA LEU A 263 24.56 -2.17 -0.74
C LEU A 263 25.09 -3.61 -0.59
N ARG A 264 25.52 -3.96 0.63
CA ARG A 264 25.93 -5.31 1.00
C ARG A 264 24.89 -5.94 1.92
N GLY A 265 24.06 -6.81 1.35
CA GLY A 265 22.96 -7.44 2.06
C GLY A 265 22.37 -8.63 1.31
N THR A 266 21.22 -9.11 1.78
CA THR A 266 20.46 -10.20 1.18
C THR A 266 19.03 -9.76 0.86
N THR A 267 18.46 -10.34 -0.20
CA THR A 267 17.02 -10.22 -0.50
C THR A 267 16.21 -11.43 -0.03
N ASN A 268 16.84 -12.40 0.63
CA ASN A 268 16.22 -13.64 1.09
C ASN A 268 15.32 -14.34 0.04
N GLY A 269 15.78 -14.38 -1.22
CA GLY A 269 15.04 -14.97 -2.34
C GLY A 269 14.04 -14.02 -3.03
N THR A 270 13.70 -12.87 -2.44
CA THR A 270 12.78 -11.91 -3.06
C THR A 270 13.32 -11.42 -4.41
N PRO A 271 12.49 -11.40 -5.48
CA PRO A 271 12.88 -10.89 -6.78
C PRO A 271 13.40 -9.45 -6.72
N LEU A 272 14.61 -9.24 -7.25
CA LEU A 272 15.30 -7.94 -7.26
C LEU A 272 15.41 -7.39 -8.69
N SER A 273 15.23 -6.08 -8.82
CA SER A 273 15.60 -5.33 -10.03
C SER A 273 16.43 -4.12 -9.67
N ILE A 274 17.40 -3.78 -10.53
CA ILE A 274 18.30 -2.65 -10.34
C ILE A 274 18.20 -1.72 -11.55
N GLY A 275 18.31 -0.41 -11.33
CA GLY A 275 18.34 0.59 -12.38
C GLY A 275 19.04 1.88 -11.94
N LYS A 276 19.05 2.87 -12.82
CA LYS A 276 19.38 4.26 -12.46
C LYS A 276 18.12 4.97 -11.93
N PRO A 277 18.26 6.05 -11.13
CA PRO A 277 17.13 6.85 -10.68
C PRO A 277 16.21 7.25 -11.83
N PHE A 278 14.93 6.92 -11.68
CA PHE A 278 13.86 7.20 -12.64
C PHE A 278 12.75 8.04 -12.00
N LYS A 279 11.75 8.44 -12.79
CA LYS A 279 10.59 9.19 -12.28
C LYS A 279 9.93 8.42 -11.11
N LEU A 280 9.50 9.15 -10.09
CA LEU A 280 8.93 8.55 -8.88
C LEU A 280 7.50 8.02 -9.06
N PHE A 281 6.73 8.60 -9.98
CA PHE A 281 5.31 8.29 -10.20
C PHE A 281 4.52 8.36 -8.89
N LEU A 282 4.64 9.52 -8.22
CA LEU A 282 3.87 9.84 -7.02
C LEU A 282 2.36 9.76 -7.33
N PRO A 283 1.52 9.43 -6.33
CA PRO A 283 0.08 9.46 -6.50
C PRO A 283 -0.41 10.86 -6.91
N PRO A 284 -1.57 10.95 -7.57
CA PRO A 284 -2.19 12.26 -7.83
C PRO A 284 -2.39 13.03 -6.53
N ASP A 285 -2.14 14.33 -6.56
CA ASP A 285 -2.43 15.26 -5.48
C ASP A 285 -3.57 16.20 -5.92
N PRO A 286 -4.72 16.22 -5.23
CA PRO A 286 -5.09 15.39 -4.08
C PRO A 286 -5.47 13.93 -4.45
N PRO A 287 -5.32 12.97 -3.52
CA PRO A 287 -5.57 11.56 -3.79
C PRO A 287 -7.06 11.24 -3.98
N PRO A 288 -7.40 10.26 -4.84
CA PRO A 288 -8.75 9.73 -4.93
C PRO A 288 -9.24 9.11 -3.62
N SER A 289 -10.48 9.39 -3.23
CA SER A 289 -11.09 8.85 -2.00
C SER A 289 -12.57 8.52 -2.18
N VAL A 290 -13.03 7.55 -1.38
CA VAL A 290 -14.44 7.18 -1.24
C VAL A 290 -14.79 7.05 0.25
N ARG A 291 -16.01 7.42 0.64
CA ARG A 291 -16.53 7.25 2.00
C ARG A 291 -18.03 7.01 2.04
N VAL A 292 -18.48 6.35 3.12
CA VAL A 292 -19.90 6.34 3.52
C VAL A 292 -20.20 7.66 4.22
N VAL A 293 -21.24 8.34 3.78
CA VAL A 293 -21.75 9.58 4.39
C VAL A 293 -22.90 9.28 5.35
N SER A 294 -23.80 8.36 4.99
CA SER A 294 -24.88 7.93 5.87
C SER A 294 -25.40 6.54 5.53
N VAL A 295 -26.00 5.91 6.53
CA VAL A 295 -26.64 4.58 6.45
C VAL A 295 -28.05 4.72 7.02
N GLY A 296 -29.08 4.49 6.19
CA GLY A 296 -30.47 4.57 6.64
C GLY A 296 -30.84 5.95 7.22
N GLY A 297 -30.24 7.03 6.70
CA GLY A 297 -30.45 8.40 7.18
C GLY A 297 -29.56 8.83 8.36
N ILE A 298 -28.80 7.92 8.97
CA ILE A 298 -27.88 8.27 10.07
C ILE A 298 -26.50 8.58 9.51
N THR A 299 -25.98 9.77 9.81
CA THR A 299 -24.67 10.23 9.36
C THR A 299 -23.53 9.40 9.95
N VAL A 300 -22.64 8.95 9.08
CA VAL A 300 -21.38 8.31 9.39
C VAL A 300 -20.34 9.44 9.48
N GLN A 301 -19.82 9.70 10.67
CA GLN A 301 -18.81 10.76 10.87
C GLN A 301 -17.55 10.43 10.08
N ALA A 302 -16.97 11.45 9.44
CA ALA A 302 -15.67 11.31 8.81
C ALA A 302 -14.62 11.12 9.91
N ASN A 303 -13.83 10.05 9.86
CA ASN A 303 -12.70 9.91 10.77
C ASN A 303 -11.67 10.96 10.37
N THR A 304 -11.60 12.07 11.11
CA THR A 304 -10.62 13.16 10.93
C THR A 304 -9.25 12.82 11.53
N GLY A 305 -8.97 11.53 11.74
CA GLY A 305 -7.69 11.01 12.21
C GLY A 305 -7.62 9.49 12.05
N SER A 306 -6.45 8.91 12.34
CA SER A 306 -6.11 7.47 12.33
C SER A 306 -6.94 6.60 13.30
N SER A 307 -8.00 7.16 13.90
CA SER A 307 -8.87 6.47 14.86
C SER A 307 -9.76 5.44 14.15
N LEU A 308 -9.62 4.20 14.63
CA LEU A 308 -10.28 2.97 14.18
C LEU A 308 -11.69 2.79 14.78
N GLU A 309 -12.32 3.84 15.30
CA GLU A 309 -13.76 3.79 15.55
C GLU A 309 -14.45 3.90 14.19
N LEU A 310 -14.69 2.75 13.60
CA LEU A 310 -15.61 2.60 12.49
C LEU A 310 -16.96 3.16 12.98
N PRO A 311 -17.61 4.08 12.26
CA PRO A 311 -18.82 4.72 12.78
C PRO A 311 -19.88 3.67 13.09
N LYS A 312 -20.09 3.40 14.38
CA LYS A 312 -21.05 2.42 14.87
C LYS A 312 -22.43 3.04 14.80
N THR A 313 -23.15 2.74 13.74
CA THR A 313 -24.52 3.19 13.56
C THR A 313 -25.47 2.02 13.82
N ASN A 314 -26.23 2.09 14.92
CA ASN A 314 -27.34 1.16 15.14
C ASN A 314 -28.48 1.54 14.18
N ILE A 315 -28.92 0.61 13.32
CA ILE A 315 -30.15 0.77 12.53
C ILE A 315 -31.10 -0.37 12.87
N THR A 316 -32.39 -0.08 12.84
CA THR A 316 -33.46 -1.09 12.94
C THR A 316 -34.19 -1.07 11.61
N ALA A 317 -33.83 -1.95 10.68
CA ALA A 317 -34.52 -2.02 9.39
C ALA A 317 -34.49 -3.44 8.82
N SER A 318 -35.67 -3.95 8.47
CA SER A 318 -35.86 -5.20 7.70
C SER A 318 -36.05 -4.95 6.19
N ASP A 319 -36.02 -3.68 5.75
CA ASP A 319 -36.14 -3.24 4.36
C ASP A 319 -34.80 -2.66 3.85
N PRO A 320 -34.57 -2.61 2.52
CA PRO A 320 -33.36 -2.04 1.97
C PRO A 320 -33.13 -0.60 2.46
N VAL A 321 -32.05 -0.38 3.20
CA VAL A 321 -31.63 0.95 3.64
C VAL A 321 -30.78 1.62 2.58
N ALA A 322 -30.96 2.92 2.40
CA ALA A 322 -30.10 3.71 1.53
C ALA A 322 -28.74 3.94 2.19
N ILE A 323 -27.67 3.55 1.50
CA ILE A 323 -26.29 3.91 1.82
C ILE A 323 -25.89 5.07 0.93
N ILE A 324 -25.59 6.22 1.53
CA ILE A 324 -25.15 7.41 0.79
C ILE A 324 -23.62 7.44 0.77
N LEU A 325 -23.07 7.59 -0.42
CA LEU A 325 -21.64 7.53 -0.70
C LEU A 325 -21.17 8.89 -1.22
N GLU A 326 -19.94 9.24 -0.86
CA GLU A 326 -19.22 10.37 -1.43
C GLU A 326 -17.90 9.87 -2.01
N ALA A 327 -17.54 10.39 -3.18
CA ALA A 327 -16.25 10.17 -3.81
C ALA A 327 -15.62 11.50 -4.19
N ARG A 328 -14.30 11.60 -4.05
CA ARG A 328 -13.49 12.74 -4.47
C ARG A 328 -12.37 12.26 -5.38
N TYR A 329 -12.16 12.97 -6.48
CA TYR A 329 -11.18 12.62 -7.52
C TYR A 329 -11.37 11.19 -8.06
N VAL A 330 -12.63 10.75 -8.07
CA VAL A 330 -13.10 9.52 -8.73
C VAL A 330 -14.01 9.94 -9.87
N ARG A 331 -13.90 9.25 -11.01
CA ARG A 331 -14.63 9.61 -12.22
C ARG A 331 -16.16 9.52 -12.02
N PRO A 332 -16.92 10.58 -12.31
CA PRO A 332 -18.38 10.47 -12.43
C PRO A 332 -18.76 9.40 -13.47
N GLY A 333 -19.81 8.63 -13.19
CA GLY A 333 -20.16 7.44 -13.96
C GLY A 333 -19.62 6.14 -13.37
N THR A 334 -18.60 6.17 -12.50
CA THR A 334 -18.10 4.96 -11.83
C THR A 334 -19.16 4.40 -10.87
N VAL A 335 -19.35 3.07 -10.93
CA VAL A 335 -20.20 2.31 -10.01
C VAL A 335 -19.33 1.71 -8.90
N LEU A 336 -19.71 1.95 -7.64
CA LEU A 336 -19.00 1.47 -6.47
C LEU A 336 -19.49 0.07 -6.09
N LYS A 337 -18.57 -0.80 -5.64
CA LYS A 337 -18.90 -2.11 -5.07
C LYS A 337 -18.83 -2.03 -3.55
N LEU A 338 -19.91 -2.47 -2.90
CA LEU A 338 -20.05 -2.51 -1.45
C LEU A 338 -20.12 -3.97 -1.02
N HIS A 339 -19.15 -4.41 -0.22
CA HIS A 339 -19.11 -5.76 0.35
C HIS A 339 -19.55 -5.71 1.81
N PHE A 340 -20.68 -6.31 2.10
CA PHE A 340 -21.21 -6.47 3.45
C PHE A 340 -20.87 -7.87 3.92
N ILE A 341 -20.11 -7.95 5.01
CA ILE A 341 -19.72 -9.20 5.65
C ILE A 341 -20.43 -9.25 7.00
N SER A 342 -21.42 -10.12 7.12
CA SER A 342 -22.24 -10.22 8.32
C SER A 342 -21.70 -11.30 9.24
N GLU A 343 -21.72 -11.07 10.56
CA GLU A 343 -21.36 -12.07 11.56
C GLU A 343 -22.47 -13.12 11.77
N SER A 344 -23.74 -12.71 11.63
CA SER A 344 -24.91 -13.54 11.91
C SER A 344 -25.86 -13.72 10.73
N GLY A 345 -25.83 -12.80 9.76
CA GLY A 345 -26.64 -12.84 8.53
C GLY A 345 -25.85 -13.28 7.30
N LYS A 346 -26.46 -13.14 6.12
CA LYS A 346 -25.83 -13.47 4.85
C LYS A 346 -24.92 -12.36 4.32
N ASP A 347 -23.73 -12.73 3.86
CA ASP A 347 -22.85 -11.80 3.12
C ASP A 347 -23.51 -11.36 1.81
N GLN A 348 -23.37 -10.08 1.47
CA GLN A 348 -23.92 -9.53 0.23
C GLN A 348 -22.91 -8.59 -0.43
N THR A 349 -22.98 -8.50 -1.75
CA THR A 349 -22.28 -7.47 -2.52
C THR A 349 -23.32 -6.66 -3.28
N VAL A 350 -23.29 -5.35 -3.06
CA VAL A 350 -24.24 -4.39 -3.64
C VAL A 350 -23.49 -3.41 -4.53
N ALA A 351 -24.06 -3.11 -5.69
CA ALA A 351 -23.56 -2.04 -6.56
C ALA A 351 -24.29 -0.73 -6.21
N SER A 352 -23.55 0.39 -6.20
CA SER A 352 -24.17 1.71 -6.10
C SER A 352 -24.79 2.12 -7.45
N THR A 353 -25.57 3.21 -7.44
CA THR A 353 -25.78 4.01 -8.65
C THR A 353 -24.44 4.52 -9.17
N ALA A 354 -24.38 4.91 -10.43
CA ALA A 354 -23.21 5.62 -10.97
C ALA A 354 -22.99 6.91 -10.17
N LEU A 355 -21.72 7.27 -9.94
CA LEU A 355 -21.34 8.53 -9.30
C LEU A 355 -21.86 9.72 -10.14
N VAL A 356 -22.63 10.61 -9.52
CA VAL A 356 -23.15 11.84 -10.13
C VAL A 356 -22.55 13.05 -9.43
N GLY A 357 -22.11 14.04 -10.20
CA GLY A 357 -21.44 15.24 -9.70
C GLY A 357 -20.25 15.61 -10.57
N THR A 358 -19.22 16.16 -9.94
CA THR A 358 -17.96 16.53 -10.59
C THR A 358 -16.85 15.55 -10.25
N PHE A 359 -15.70 15.68 -10.92
CA PHE A 359 -14.51 14.91 -10.56
C PHE A 359 -14.04 15.20 -9.13
N GLN A 360 -14.11 16.46 -8.70
CA GLN A 360 -13.70 16.89 -7.36
C GLN A 360 -14.63 16.35 -6.25
N LEU A 361 -15.92 16.23 -6.55
CA LEU A 361 -16.92 15.73 -5.61
C LEU A 361 -18.11 15.10 -6.35
N SER A 362 -18.37 13.83 -6.09
CA SER A 362 -19.52 13.10 -6.62
C SER A 362 -20.16 12.20 -5.56
N HIS A 363 -21.42 11.84 -5.79
CA HIS A 363 -22.23 11.05 -4.88
C HIS A 363 -22.88 9.86 -5.58
N ALA A 364 -23.10 8.79 -4.83
CA ALA A 364 -23.87 7.63 -5.26
C ALA A 364 -24.68 7.06 -4.10
N THR A 365 -25.71 6.29 -4.43
CA THR A 365 -26.54 5.60 -3.44
C THR A 365 -26.53 4.10 -3.71
N ALA A 366 -26.50 3.28 -2.66
CA ALA A 366 -26.67 1.83 -2.77
C ALA A 366 -27.79 1.36 -1.84
N PRO A 367 -28.80 0.61 -2.33
CA PRO A 367 -29.81 0.00 -1.47
C PRO A 367 -29.28 -1.33 -0.91
N ALA A 368 -29.22 -1.48 0.41
CA ALA A 368 -28.75 -2.71 1.05
C ALA A 368 -29.73 -3.22 2.10
N ALA A 369 -30.13 -4.48 2.01
CA ALA A 369 -30.94 -5.14 3.03
C ALA A 369 -30.00 -5.73 4.08
N ILE A 370 -29.80 -5.06 5.21
CA ILE A 370 -28.84 -5.52 6.21
C ILE A 370 -29.56 -6.39 7.24
N GLU A 371 -29.26 -7.70 7.22
CA GLU A 371 -29.77 -8.64 8.22
C GLU A 371 -29.08 -8.38 9.58
N GLY A 372 -29.84 -8.50 10.67
CA GLY A 372 -29.40 -8.08 12.02
C GLY A 372 -28.07 -8.68 12.48
N GLY A 373 -27.41 -7.96 13.41
CA GLY A 373 -26.08 -8.28 13.95
C GLY A 373 -24.95 -7.37 13.43
N LEU A 374 -23.70 -7.70 13.75
CA LEU A 374 -22.54 -6.93 13.29
C LEU A 374 -22.31 -7.18 11.78
N THR A 375 -22.16 -6.11 11.00
CA THR A 375 -21.83 -6.21 9.57
C THR A 375 -20.66 -5.28 9.20
N HIS A 376 -19.57 -5.84 8.71
CA HIS A 376 -18.44 -5.07 8.19
C HIS A 376 -18.71 -4.65 6.74
N LEU A 377 -18.45 -3.38 6.41
CA LEU A 377 -18.66 -2.81 5.07
C LEU A 377 -17.33 -2.40 4.44
N ALA A 378 -16.90 -3.12 3.41
CA ALA A 378 -15.78 -2.70 2.56
C ALA A 378 -16.30 -2.06 1.26
N ILE A 379 -15.71 -0.94 0.85
CA ILE A 379 -16.08 -0.23 -0.38
C ILE A 379 -14.88 -0.15 -1.31
N GLU A 380 -15.12 -0.51 -2.57
CA GLU A 380 -14.12 -0.44 -3.62
C GLU A 380 -14.64 0.36 -4.82
N ALA A 381 -13.80 1.29 -5.30
CA ALA A 381 -13.94 1.99 -6.56
C ALA A 381 -12.78 1.62 -7.49
N SER A 382 -13.06 1.26 -8.73
CA SER A 382 -12.04 1.00 -9.77
C SER A 382 -12.39 1.72 -11.06
N TRP A 383 -11.45 2.48 -11.63
CA TRP A 383 -11.65 3.18 -12.90
C TRP A 383 -10.33 3.33 -13.67
N GLN A 384 -10.40 3.67 -14.95
CA GLN A 384 -9.22 4.02 -15.74
C GLN A 384 -8.93 5.53 -15.63
N PRO A 385 -7.68 5.95 -15.34
CA PRO A 385 -7.30 7.37 -15.35
C PRO A 385 -7.39 7.97 -16.75
N GLU A 386 -7.68 9.28 -16.84
CA GLU A 386 -7.57 10.03 -18.10
C GLU A 386 -6.07 10.29 -18.42
N PRO A 387 -5.63 10.25 -19.69
CA PRO A 387 -4.29 10.68 -20.06
C PRO A 387 -4.07 12.14 -19.65
N GLN A 388 -3.00 12.46 -18.93
CA GLN A 388 -2.80 13.79 -18.34
C GLN A 388 -2.32 14.83 -19.36
N SER A 389 -2.11 14.47 -20.63
CA SER A 389 -1.77 15.42 -21.69
C SER A 389 -2.10 14.90 -23.11
N SER A 390 -2.18 15.83 -24.07
CA SER A 390 -2.24 15.50 -25.51
C SER A 390 -1.01 14.74 -26.01
N VAL A 391 0.13 14.86 -25.32
CA VAL A 391 1.38 14.16 -25.63
C VAL A 391 1.31 12.68 -25.23
N GLU A 392 0.67 12.37 -24.09
CA GLU A 392 0.43 10.97 -23.65
C GLU A 392 -0.59 10.24 -24.52
N ARG A 393 -1.50 10.98 -25.18
CA ARG A 393 -2.45 10.38 -26.14
C ARG A 393 -1.76 9.83 -27.40
N ASN A 394 -0.65 10.43 -27.83
CA ASN A 394 0.00 10.14 -29.11
C ASN A 394 1.30 9.30 -29.00
N SER A 395 1.77 8.97 -27.79
CA SER A 395 3.11 8.35 -27.58
C SER A 395 3.12 6.83 -27.36
N GLY A 396 2.00 6.13 -27.55
CA GLY A 396 1.92 4.68 -27.24
C GLY A 396 1.95 4.35 -25.73
N ALA A 397 2.01 5.35 -24.84
CA ALA A 397 1.91 5.21 -23.39
C ALA A 397 0.53 4.76 -22.88
N GLN A 398 -0.47 4.67 -23.78
CA GLN A 398 -1.83 4.16 -23.51
C GLN A 398 -1.82 2.73 -22.90
N HIS A 399 -0.79 1.93 -23.15
CA HIS A 399 -0.65 0.59 -22.54
C HIS A 399 -0.15 0.59 -21.08
N LEU A 400 0.17 1.75 -20.50
CA LEU A 400 0.65 1.88 -19.11
C LEU A 400 -0.36 2.55 -18.16
N ALA A 401 -1.51 3.01 -18.66
CA ALA A 401 -2.58 3.55 -17.82
C ALA A 401 -3.32 2.42 -17.08
N LYS A 402 -2.70 1.94 -15.99
CA LYS A 402 -3.31 0.95 -15.09
C LYS A 402 -4.47 1.57 -14.31
N ALA A 403 -5.47 0.76 -14.01
CA ALA A 403 -6.65 1.14 -13.24
C ALA A 403 -6.25 1.85 -11.92
N GLN A 404 -6.84 3.01 -11.67
CA GLN A 404 -6.81 3.65 -10.37
C GLN A 404 -7.87 3.02 -9.47
N VAL A 405 -7.54 2.91 -8.19
CA VAL A 405 -8.40 2.27 -7.21
C VAL A 405 -8.44 3.16 -5.96
N ALA A 406 -9.64 3.51 -5.52
CA ALA A 406 -9.89 4.15 -4.23
C ALA A 406 -10.66 3.16 -3.36
N ARG A 407 -10.22 3.00 -2.11
CA ARG A 407 -10.82 2.05 -1.18
C ARG A 407 -11.04 2.70 0.17
N THR A 408 -12.11 2.28 0.83
CA THR A 408 -12.29 2.54 2.25
C THR A 408 -12.99 1.35 2.90
N THR A 409 -12.63 1.06 4.14
CA THR A 409 -13.37 0.12 4.99
C THR A 409 -14.08 0.92 6.08
N SER A 410 -15.37 0.63 6.26
CA SER A 410 -16.24 1.08 7.33
C SER A 410 -16.83 -0.15 8.04
N THR A 411 -17.26 -0.06 9.30
CA THR A 411 -17.95 -1.16 10.00
C THR A 411 -19.21 -0.60 10.57
N ILE A 412 -20.30 -1.29 10.31
CA ILE A 412 -21.64 -0.89 10.68
C ILE A 412 -22.12 -1.92 11.70
N ARG A 413 -22.34 -1.51 12.94
CA ARG A 413 -22.88 -2.39 13.98
C ARG A 413 -24.37 -2.18 14.09
N LEU A 414 -25.16 -3.18 13.67
CA LEU A 414 -26.59 -3.18 13.91
C LEU A 414 -26.89 -3.82 15.26
N LYS A 415 -27.91 -3.30 15.94
CA LYS A 415 -28.46 -3.87 17.16
C LYS A 415 -29.73 -4.63 16.84
#